data_AF-A0A2J6TIH2-F1
#
_entry.id   AF-A0A2J6TIH2-F1
#
_cell.length_a   1.000
_cell.length_b   1.000
_cell.length_c   1.000
_cell.angle_alpha   90.00
_cell.angle_beta   90.00
_cell.angle_gamma   90.00
#
_symmetry.space_group_name_H-M   'P 1'
#
loop_
_entity.id
_entity.type
_entity.pdbx_description
1 polymer ?
#
loop_
_entity_poly.entity_id
_entity_poly.type
_entity_poly.pdbx_seq_one_letter_code
_entity_poly.pdbx_strand_id
1 'polypeptide(L)'
;MLFNICRCAVLICRAGNMPREFESLQSARIYLELITRRLGDLWHICMGLFYPPDQKPVEREANDANFNEVFMRKETAIAELRLWYSSFEPMMKRGHISETVGSLMLKMHFKVVVMTLKTALHTKFEDTPEMWDIVDLSRKILTRVQSGSTPKFALDVGIVIPLYLVGVKCSATSLRREVIELMLADPRREGLWTALWQGA
;
A
#
# COMPACT_ATOMS: atom_id res chain seq x y z
N MET A 1 -16.33 15.60 13.44
CA MET A 1 -16.51 14.43 14.35
C MET A 1 -15.50 13.28 14.14
N LEU A 2 -14.75 13.24 13.03
CA LEU A 2 -13.80 12.16 12.70
C LEU A 2 -12.46 12.18 13.49
N PHE A 3 -12.14 13.28 14.18
CA PHE A 3 -10.84 13.43 14.86
C PHE A 3 -10.73 12.71 16.22
N ASN A 4 -11.85 12.43 16.91
CA ASN A 4 -11.81 11.82 18.25
C ASN A 4 -11.69 10.29 18.25
N ILE A 5 -12.06 9.62 17.16
CA ILE A 5 -11.89 8.15 17.02
C ILE A 5 -10.40 7.80 16.80
N CYS A 6 -9.62 8.71 16.20
CA CYS A 6 -8.22 8.49 15.87
C CYS A 6 -7.30 8.37 17.10
N ARG A 7 -7.61 9.04 18.23
CA ARG A 7 -6.75 8.99 19.43
C ARG A 7 -6.87 7.69 20.23
N CYS A 8 -8.06 7.09 20.30
CA CYS A 8 -8.24 5.81 20.99
C CYS A 8 -7.60 4.64 20.22
N ALA A 9 -7.62 4.66 18.88
CA ALA A 9 -7.02 3.61 18.06
C ALA A 9 -5.48 3.56 18.17
N VAL A 10 -4.83 4.71 18.34
CA VAL A 10 -3.36 4.82 18.44
C VAL A 10 -2.82 4.22 19.74
N LEU A 11 -3.59 4.26 20.84
CA LEU A 11 -3.19 3.67 22.13
C LEU A 11 -3.42 2.15 22.21
N ILE A 12 -4.26 1.57 21.34
CA ILE A 12 -4.71 0.17 21.47
C ILE A 12 -3.89 -0.81 20.60
N CYS A 13 -3.17 -0.37 19.56
CA CYS A 13 -2.58 -1.30 18.57
C CYS A 13 -1.06 -1.15 18.39
N ARG A 14 -0.28 -1.57 19.40
CA ARG A 14 1.11 -2.05 19.17
C ARG A 14 1.04 -3.47 18.60
N ALA A 15 2.10 -3.93 17.92
CA ALA A 15 2.22 -5.31 17.41
C ALA A 15 1.82 -6.39 18.45
N GLY A 16 2.02 -6.13 19.75
CA GLY A 16 1.62 -7.02 20.84
C GLY A 16 0.11 -7.25 21.03
N ASN A 17 -0.77 -6.43 20.44
CA ASN A 17 -2.22 -6.56 20.56
C ASN A 17 -2.90 -7.08 19.27
N MET A 18 -2.13 -7.38 18.22
CA MET A 18 -2.69 -7.91 16.99
C MET A 18 -3.26 -9.32 17.21
N PRO A 19 -4.51 -9.60 16.79
CA PRO A 19 -5.10 -10.92 16.99
C PRO A 19 -4.37 -11.97 16.14
N ARG A 20 -4.43 -13.24 16.56
CA ARG A 20 -3.89 -14.37 15.79
C ARG A 20 -4.63 -14.62 14.47
N GLU A 21 -5.92 -14.24 14.42
CA GLU A 21 -6.75 -14.29 13.22
C GLU A 21 -7.73 -13.12 13.27
N PHE A 22 -7.97 -12.47 12.12
CA PHE A 22 -8.96 -11.41 12.05
C PHE A 22 -10.39 -11.96 11.96
N GLU A 23 -11.29 -11.42 12.77
CA GLU A 23 -12.71 -11.77 12.76
C GLU A 23 -13.47 -11.13 11.58
N SER A 24 -12.92 -10.03 11.03
CA SER A 24 -13.54 -9.31 9.93
C SER A 24 -12.53 -8.55 9.06
N LEU A 25 -12.89 -8.30 7.79
CA LEU A 25 -12.10 -7.43 6.90
C LEU A 25 -11.92 -6.02 7.49
N GLN A 26 -12.90 -5.51 8.24
CA GLN A 26 -12.81 -4.20 8.88
C GLN A 26 -11.70 -4.18 9.94
N SER A 27 -11.61 -5.22 10.77
CA SER A 27 -10.54 -5.34 11.75
C SER A 27 -9.17 -5.41 11.07
N ALA A 28 -9.03 -6.23 10.03
CA ALA A 28 -7.79 -6.35 9.26
C ALA A 28 -7.39 -5.00 8.62
N ARG A 29 -8.36 -4.27 8.06
CA ARG A 29 -8.17 -2.91 7.51
C ARG A 29 -7.62 -1.95 8.55
N ILE A 30 -8.25 -1.87 9.73
CA ILE A 30 -7.83 -0.95 10.79
C ILE A 30 -6.37 -1.20 11.17
N TYR A 31 -5.97 -2.45 11.36
CA TYR A 31 -4.58 -2.77 11.67
C TYR A 31 -3.62 -2.41 10.54
N LEU A 32 -3.97 -2.67 9.28
CA LEU A 32 -3.13 -2.30 8.15
C LEU A 32 -2.96 -0.78 8.06
N GLU A 33 -4.06 -0.01 8.19
CA GLU A 33 -4.03 1.45 8.20
C GLU A 33 -3.20 2.02 9.35
N LEU A 34 -3.23 1.38 10.53
CA LEU A 34 -2.40 1.80 11.65
C LEU A 34 -0.91 1.56 11.39
N ILE A 35 -0.56 0.42 10.78
CA ILE A 35 0.82 0.15 10.36
C ILE A 35 1.25 1.19 9.32
N THR A 36 0.45 1.44 8.28
CA THR A 36 0.81 2.38 7.21
C THR A 36 0.87 3.82 7.66
N ARG A 37 0.00 4.27 8.57
CA ARG A 37 0.03 5.63 9.13
C ARG A 37 1.31 5.91 9.91
N ARG A 38 1.89 4.91 10.58
CA ARG A 38 3.21 5.04 11.25
C ARG A 38 4.36 5.19 10.26
N LEU A 39 4.13 4.85 9.00
CA LEU A 39 5.04 5.06 7.87
C LEU A 39 4.78 6.39 7.16
N GLY A 40 3.93 7.27 7.69
CA GLY A 40 3.59 8.56 7.08
C GLY A 40 4.83 9.40 6.74
N ASP A 41 5.81 9.47 7.64
CA ASP A 41 7.06 10.21 7.39
C ASP A 41 7.96 9.52 6.36
N LEU A 42 7.85 8.19 6.25
CA LEU A 42 8.53 7.42 5.21
C LEU A 42 7.82 7.57 3.88
N TRP A 43 6.53 7.95 3.83
CA TRP A 43 5.73 8.08 2.62
C TRP A 43 6.39 9.00 1.59
N HIS A 44 7.07 10.07 2.02
CA HIS A 44 7.78 10.98 1.13
C HIS A 44 8.94 10.29 0.40
N ILE A 45 9.71 9.46 1.11
CA ILE A 45 10.82 8.65 0.60
C ILE A 45 10.29 7.49 -0.26
N CYS A 46 9.22 6.88 0.21
CA CYS A 46 8.56 5.71 -0.33
C CYS A 46 7.82 5.99 -1.64
N MET A 47 7.12 7.12 -1.75
CA MET A 47 6.26 7.45 -2.89
C MET A 47 6.96 8.22 -4.00
N GLY A 48 8.10 8.86 -3.73
CA GLY A 48 8.80 9.71 -4.71
C GLY A 48 8.02 10.95 -5.19
N LEU A 49 6.76 11.11 -4.75
CA LEU A 49 5.84 12.19 -5.15
C LEU A 49 6.22 13.57 -4.62
N PHE A 50 7.14 13.64 -3.65
CA PHE A 50 7.61 14.89 -3.05
C PHE A 50 9.12 14.87 -2.85
N TYR A 51 9.88 14.26 -3.77
CA TYR A 51 11.30 14.52 -3.79
C TYR A 51 11.49 15.92 -4.39
N PRO A 52 11.87 16.95 -3.62
CA PRO A 52 12.28 18.20 -4.24
C PRO A 52 13.48 17.87 -5.15
N PRO A 53 13.50 18.38 -6.40
CA PRO A 53 14.48 17.99 -7.43
C PRO A 53 15.95 18.22 -7.02
N ASP A 54 16.20 18.99 -5.95
CA ASP A 54 17.53 19.44 -5.55
C ASP A 54 18.18 18.69 -4.37
N GLN A 55 17.52 17.68 -3.79
CA GLN A 55 18.19 16.86 -2.76
C GLN A 55 19.03 15.78 -3.43
N LYS A 56 20.34 15.77 -3.17
CA LYS A 56 21.22 14.69 -3.62
C LYS A 56 20.77 13.37 -2.97
N PRO A 57 20.77 12.24 -3.69
CA PRO A 57 20.56 10.94 -3.07
C PRO A 57 21.52 10.80 -1.90
N VAL A 58 21.03 10.32 -0.76
CA VAL A 58 21.84 10.11 0.45
C VAL A 58 23.08 9.31 0.06
N GLU A 59 24.22 10.00 -0.06
CA GLU A 59 25.50 9.37 -0.33
C GLU A 59 25.84 8.50 0.89
N ARG A 60 26.21 7.24 0.62
CA ARG A 60 26.51 6.24 1.65
C ARG A 60 27.69 6.68 2.49
N GLU A 61 27.44 7.38 3.59
CA GLU A 61 28.35 7.43 4.72
C GLU A 61 27.80 6.53 5.83
N ALA A 62 28.55 5.48 6.16
CA ALA A 62 28.16 4.41 7.08
C ALA A 62 27.89 4.85 8.54
N ASN A 63 27.99 6.16 8.82
CA ASN A 63 27.82 6.77 10.14
C ASN A 63 26.65 7.75 10.23
N ASP A 64 25.82 7.89 9.20
CA ASP A 64 24.65 8.76 9.29
C ASP A 64 23.58 8.10 10.18
N ALA A 65 23.43 8.61 11.41
CA ALA A 65 22.42 8.18 12.37
C ALA A 65 20.99 8.20 11.76
N ASN A 66 20.75 9.08 10.78
CA ASN A 66 19.50 9.18 10.05
C ASN A 66 19.26 7.94 9.15
N PHE A 67 20.30 7.44 8.47
CA PHE A 67 20.19 6.22 7.66
C PHE A 67 19.85 4.99 8.52
N ASN A 68 20.53 4.85 9.66
CA ASN A 68 20.29 3.76 10.60
C ASN A 68 18.86 3.82 11.17
N GLU A 69 18.35 5.00 11.48
CA GLU A 69 16.96 5.18 11.92
C GLU A 69 15.96 4.74 10.84
N VAL A 70 16.13 5.21 9.60
CA VAL A 70 15.27 4.85 8.46
C VAL A 70 15.31 3.34 8.21
N PHE A 71 16.48 2.73 8.23
CA PHE A 71 16.66 1.29 8.08
C PHE A 71 15.93 0.51 9.19
N MET A 72 16.13 0.88 10.46
CA MET A 72 15.48 0.22 11.60
C MET A 72 13.96 0.37 11.55
N ARG A 73 13.45 1.55 11.17
CA ARG A 73 12.01 1.78 10.99
C ARG A 73 11.44 0.91 9.87
N LYS A 74 12.12 0.82 8.72
CA LYS A 74 11.75 -0.06 7.61
C LYS A 74 11.67 -1.53 8.06
N GLU A 75 12.70 -2.04 8.71
CA GLU A 75 12.75 -3.45 9.13
C GLU A 75 11.67 -3.77 10.19
N THR A 76 11.44 -2.86 11.13
CA THR A 76 10.35 -2.98 12.11
C THR A 76 8.98 -3.06 11.42
N ALA A 77 8.74 -2.18 10.44
CA ALA A 77 7.50 -2.17 9.68
C ALA A 77 7.30 -3.46 8.88
N ILE A 78 8.36 -3.97 8.25
CA ILE A 78 8.33 -5.25 7.53
C ILE A 78 7.98 -6.40 8.49
N ALA A 79 8.55 -6.42 9.69
CA ALA A 79 8.21 -7.42 10.71
C ALA A 79 6.73 -7.34 11.12
N GLU A 80 6.20 -6.14 11.37
CA GLU A 80 4.78 -5.95 11.69
C GLU A 80 3.85 -6.36 10.54
N LEU A 81 4.22 -6.07 9.30
CA LEU A 81 3.47 -6.48 8.11
C LEU A 81 3.46 -8.00 7.95
N ARG A 82 4.57 -8.69 8.25
CA ARG A 82 4.61 -10.17 8.26
C ARG A 82 3.64 -10.74 9.28
N LEU A 83 3.60 -10.18 10.49
CA LEU A 83 2.63 -10.57 11.51
C LEU A 83 1.20 -10.33 11.04
N TRP A 84 0.92 -9.15 10.47
CA TRP A 84 -0.38 -8.82 9.91
C TRP A 84 -0.83 -9.82 8.86
N TYR A 85 0.05 -10.18 7.93
CA TYR A 85 -0.27 -11.15 6.88
C TYR A 85 -0.54 -12.53 7.46
N SER A 86 0.22 -12.95 8.47
CA SER A 86 0.02 -14.23 9.16
C SER A 86 -1.36 -14.31 9.84
N SER A 87 -1.87 -13.20 10.37
CA SER A 87 -3.22 -13.11 10.95
C SER A 87 -4.32 -12.97 9.90
N PHE A 88 -3.99 -12.42 8.72
CA PHE A 88 -4.91 -12.21 7.60
C PHE A 88 -5.12 -13.45 6.73
N GLU A 89 -4.07 -14.24 6.52
CA GLU A 89 -4.11 -15.40 5.64
C GLU A 89 -5.18 -16.44 6.00
N PRO A 90 -5.41 -16.80 7.29
CA PRO A 90 -6.44 -17.77 7.65
C PRO A 90 -7.85 -17.32 7.23
N MET A 91 -8.16 -16.04 7.42
CA MET A 91 -9.44 -15.45 6.99
C MET A 91 -9.60 -15.52 5.46
N MET A 92 -8.51 -15.40 4.70
CA MET A 92 -8.52 -15.55 3.24
C MET A 92 -8.64 -17.01 2.76
N LYS A 93 -8.32 -17.99 3.60
CA LYS A 93 -8.52 -19.41 3.27
C LYS A 93 -9.97 -19.84 3.46
N ARG A 94 -10.75 -19.11 4.26
CA ARG A 94 -12.20 -19.28 4.41
C ARG A 94 -12.90 -18.70 3.16
N GLY A 95 -13.14 -19.55 2.15
CA GLY A 95 -13.38 -19.17 0.75
C GLY A 95 -14.52 -18.20 0.42
N HIS A 96 -15.37 -17.79 1.36
CA HIS A 96 -16.43 -16.79 1.08
C HIS A 96 -15.94 -15.34 1.10
N ILE A 97 -14.83 -15.05 1.79
CA ILE A 97 -14.33 -13.68 1.96
C ILE A 97 -13.19 -13.36 0.99
N SER A 98 -12.43 -14.40 0.61
CA SER A 98 -11.19 -14.30 -0.17
C SER A 98 -11.36 -13.56 -1.51
N GLU A 99 -12.56 -13.65 -2.07
CA GLU A 99 -12.93 -13.19 -3.39
C GLU A 99 -13.88 -11.97 -3.37
N THR A 100 -13.93 -11.22 -2.27
CA THR A 100 -14.66 -9.95 -2.25
C THR A 100 -13.79 -8.81 -2.81
N VAL A 101 -14.41 -7.72 -3.28
CA VAL A 101 -13.65 -6.52 -3.68
C VAL A 101 -12.81 -6.01 -2.49
N GLY A 102 -13.39 -5.98 -1.29
CA GLY A 102 -12.69 -5.51 -0.09
C GLY A 102 -11.49 -6.36 0.30
N SER A 103 -11.57 -7.70 0.20
CA SER A 103 -10.43 -8.58 0.51
C SER A 103 -9.29 -8.43 -0.50
N LEU A 104 -9.62 -8.32 -1.79
CA LEU A 104 -8.64 -8.09 -2.84
C LEU A 104 -7.96 -6.74 -2.68
N MET A 105 -8.74 -5.68 -2.42
CA MET A 105 -8.19 -4.35 -2.16
C MET A 105 -7.24 -4.40 -0.96
N LEU A 106 -7.65 -5.01 0.15
CA LEU A 106 -6.80 -5.07 1.34
C LEU A 106 -5.49 -5.84 1.09
N LYS A 107 -5.55 -6.94 0.35
CA LYS A 107 -4.36 -7.69 -0.09
C LYS A 107 -3.46 -6.84 -1.01
N MET A 108 -4.06 -6.06 -1.92
CA MET A 108 -3.33 -5.16 -2.80
C MET A 108 -2.61 -4.06 -2.00
N HIS A 109 -3.28 -3.39 -1.08
CA HIS A 109 -2.65 -2.37 -0.24
C HIS A 109 -1.52 -2.93 0.61
N PHE A 110 -1.68 -4.13 1.17
CA PHE A 110 -0.58 -4.83 1.85
C PHE A 110 0.63 -5.00 0.92
N LYS A 111 0.41 -5.47 -0.32
CA LYS A 111 1.47 -5.67 -1.31
C LYS A 111 2.17 -4.36 -1.69
N VAL A 112 1.40 -3.28 -1.88
CA VAL A 112 1.96 -1.94 -2.14
C VAL A 112 2.89 -1.50 -1.02
N VAL A 113 2.47 -1.65 0.23
CA VAL A 113 3.29 -1.22 1.38
C VAL A 113 4.58 -2.02 1.45
N VAL A 114 4.52 -3.34 1.25
CA VAL A 114 5.70 -4.21 1.23
C VAL A 114 6.64 -3.86 0.09
N MET A 115 6.12 -3.71 -1.14
CA MET A 115 6.90 -3.34 -2.33
C MET A 115 7.60 -1.99 -2.14
N THR A 116 6.88 -1.02 -1.62
CA THR A 116 7.39 0.32 -1.38
C THR A 116 8.48 0.33 -0.30
N LEU A 117 8.31 -0.40 0.81
CA LEU A 117 9.36 -0.53 1.84
C LEU A 117 10.59 -1.28 1.34
N LYS A 118 10.41 -2.33 0.54
CA LYS A 118 11.53 -3.06 -0.07
C LYS A 118 12.36 -2.11 -0.94
N THR A 119 11.70 -1.34 -1.79
CA THR A 119 12.36 -0.43 -2.74
C THR A 119 12.81 0.91 -2.15
N ALA A 120 12.38 1.30 -0.95
CA ALA A 120 12.64 2.63 -0.35
C ALA A 120 14.13 3.00 -0.22
N LEU A 121 15.02 2.02 -0.05
CA LEU A 121 16.47 2.24 0.09
C LEU A 121 17.26 1.80 -1.15
N HIS A 122 16.58 1.41 -2.22
CA HIS A 122 17.24 0.98 -3.44
C HIS A 122 17.62 2.22 -4.25
N THR A 123 18.88 2.30 -4.66
CA THR A 123 19.37 3.37 -5.55
C THR A 123 18.99 3.12 -7.01
N LYS A 124 18.45 1.93 -7.31
CA LYS A 124 17.96 1.53 -8.64
C LYS A 124 16.59 0.89 -8.49
N PHE A 125 15.71 1.25 -9.40
CA PHE A 125 14.41 0.62 -9.54
C PHE A 125 14.58 -0.80 -10.09
N GLU A 126 14.17 -1.79 -9.31
CA GLU A 126 14.16 -3.21 -9.67
C GLU A 126 12.74 -3.73 -9.54
N ASP A 127 12.32 -4.51 -10.53
CA ASP A 127 11.00 -5.15 -10.49
C ASP A 127 10.93 -6.18 -9.37
N THR A 128 9.91 -6.06 -8.51
CA THR A 128 9.66 -7.04 -7.45
C THR A 128 8.45 -7.93 -7.78
N PRO A 129 8.38 -9.16 -7.27
CA PRO A 129 7.20 -10.02 -7.48
C PRO A 129 5.90 -9.37 -7.01
N GLU A 130 5.95 -8.53 -5.97
CA GLU A 130 4.77 -7.81 -5.47
C GLU A 130 4.20 -6.83 -6.50
N MET A 131 4.99 -6.30 -7.43
CA MET A 131 4.50 -5.40 -8.47
C MET A 131 3.51 -6.11 -9.40
N TRP A 132 3.82 -7.33 -9.81
CA TRP A 132 2.91 -8.16 -10.61
C TRP A 132 1.69 -8.59 -9.80
N ASP A 133 1.86 -8.94 -8.53
CA ASP A 133 0.72 -9.23 -7.64
C ASP A 133 -0.25 -8.04 -7.56
N ILE A 134 0.26 -6.80 -7.48
CA ILE A 134 -0.56 -5.58 -7.43
C ILE A 134 -1.35 -5.40 -8.73
N VAL A 135 -0.70 -5.59 -9.88
CA VAL A 135 -1.35 -5.50 -11.21
C VAL A 135 -2.46 -6.54 -11.33
N ASP A 136 -2.19 -7.79 -10.96
CA ASP A 136 -3.17 -8.88 -11.04
C ASP A 136 -4.35 -8.69 -10.08
N LEU A 137 -4.08 -8.23 -8.86
CA LEU A 137 -5.14 -7.89 -7.90
C LEU A 137 -5.98 -6.72 -8.41
N SER A 138 -5.36 -5.69 -8.97
CA SER A 138 -6.05 -4.52 -9.54
C SER A 138 -6.98 -4.94 -10.69
N ARG A 139 -6.51 -5.82 -11.58
CA ARG A 139 -7.33 -6.37 -12.67
C ARG A 139 -8.56 -7.10 -12.13
N LYS A 140 -8.38 -7.97 -11.13
CA LYS A 140 -9.50 -8.70 -10.49
C LYS A 140 -10.49 -7.76 -9.78
N ILE A 141 -9.99 -6.72 -9.12
CA ILE A 141 -10.82 -5.68 -8.47
C ILE A 141 -11.67 -4.98 -9.53
N LEU A 142 -11.03 -4.53 -10.61
CA LEU A 142 -11.69 -3.79 -11.69
C LEU A 142 -12.80 -4.62 -12.34
N THR A 143 -12.52 -5.88 -12.71
CA THR A 143 -13.53 -6.78 -13.28
C THR A 143 -14.74 -6.96 -12.37
N ARG A 144 -14.53 -7.12 -11.06
CA ARG A 144 -15.64 -7.28 -10.10
C ARG A 144 -16.44 -6.01 -9.92
N VAL A 145 -15.77 -4.86 -9.85
CA VAL A 145 -16.42 -3.54 -9.75
C VAL A 145 -17.27 -3.26 -10.99
N GLN A 146 -16.75 -3.53 -12.19
CA GLN A 146 -17.49 -3.40 -13.45
C GLN A 146 -18.70 -4.34 -13.52
N SER A 147 -18.61 -5.49 -12.85
CA SER A 147 -19.72 -6.45 -12.72
C SER A 147 -20.74 -6.06 -11.64
N GLY A 148 -20.65 -4.85 -11.06
CA GLY A 148 -21.59 -4.32 -10.06
C GLY A 148 -21.25 -4.67 -8.61
N SER A 149 -20.12 -5.31 -8.34
CA SER A 149 -19.69 -5.59 -6.95
C SER A 149 -19.16 -4.34 -6.27
N THR A 150 -19.69 -4.00 -5.10
CA THR A 150 -19.20 -2.89 -4.27
C THR A 150 -18.57 -3.41 -2.98
N PRO A 151 -17.46 -2.82 -2.51
CA PRO A 151 -16.89 -3.22 -1.24
C PRO A 151 -17.78 -2.72 -0.09
N LYS A 152 -17.92 -3.51 0.97
CA LYS A 152 -18.69 -3.15 2.18
C LYS A 152 -18.03 -2.04 3.02
N PHE A 153 -16.81 -1.65 2.67
CA PHE A 153 -16.06 -0.55 3.25
C PHE A 153 -15.23 0.13 2.15
N ALA A 154 -14.97 1.42 2.29
CA ALA A 154 -14.03 2.13 1.44
C ALA A 154 -12.65 2.11 2.09
N LEU A 155 -11.60 1.84 1.31
CA LEU A 155 -10.26 2.30 1.64
C LEU A 155 -10.14 3.73 1.11
N ASP A 156 -9.38 4.58 1.80
CA ASP A 156 -9.22 6.00 1.43
C ASP A 156 -8.61 6.17 0.02
N VAL A 157 -8.02 5.09 -0.51
CA VAL A 157 -7.32 5.01 -1.78
C VAL A 157 -7.84 3.80 -2.55
N GLY A 158 -8.13 3.96 -3.85
CA GLY A 158 -8.56 2.89 -4.74
C GLY A 158 -7.37 2.17 -5.38
N ILE A 159 -7.48 1.80 -6.66
CA ILE A 159 -6.43 1.08 -7.39
C ILE A 159 -5.43 2.02 -8.09
N VAL A 160 -5.76 3.30 -8.28
CA VAL A 160 -4.96 4.23 -9.10
C VAL A 160 -3.61 4.53 -8.44
N ILE A 161 -3.59 4.91 -7.17
CA ILE A 161 -2.33 5.19 -6.45
C ILE A 161 -1.43 3.93 -6.34
N PRO A 162 -1.95 2.75 -5.96
CA PRO A 162 -1.20 1.48 -6.05
C PRO A 162 -0.53 1.26 -7.41
N LEU A 163 -1.29 1.42 -8.50
CA LEU A 163 -0.80 1.23 -9.85
C LEU A 163 0.23 2.29 -10.24
N TYR A 164 -0.01 3.56 -9.91
CA TYR A 164 0.94 4.66 -10.12
C TYR A 164 2.30 4.34 -9.47
N LEU A 165 2.29 3.85 -8.23
CA LEU A 165 3.52 3.52 -7.51
C LEU A 165 4.29 2.38 -8.18
N VAL A 166 3.59 1.38 -8.71
CA VAL A 166 4.23 0.34 -9.52
C VAL A 166 4.83 0.95 -10.78
N GLY A 167 4.09 1.79 -11.50
CA GLY A 167 4.53 2.40 -12.76
C GLY A 167 5.78 3.28 -12.65
N VAL A 168 5.94 4.01 -11.54
CA VAL A 168 7.13 4.85 -11.30
C VAL A 168 8.32 4.07 -10.77
N LYS A 169 8.09 2.90 -10.14
CA LYS A 169 9.14 2.06 -9.55
C LYS A 169 9.54 0.85 -10.39
N CYS A 170 8.79 0.52 -11.44
CA CYS A 170 9.12 -0.62 -12.29
C CYS A 170 10.25 -0.27 -13.27
N SER A 171 11.13 -1.24 -13.52
CA SER A 171 12.14 -1.19 -14.58
C SER A 171 11.59 -1.68 -15.92
N ALA A 172 10.75 -2.72 -15.93
CA ALA A 172 10.26 -3.33 -17.16
C ALA A 172 9.19 -2.49 -17.88
N THR A 173 9.40 -2.27 -19.18
CA THR A 173 8.42 -1.60 -20.06
C THR A 173 7.11 -2.36 -20.16
N SER A 174 7.14 -3.69 -20.15
CA SER A 174 5.93 -4.53 -20.17
C SER A 174 5.05 -4.30 -18.95
N LEU A 175 5.64 -4.29 -17.76
CA LEU A 175 4.93 -4.01 -16.51
C LEU A 175 4.35 -2.58 -16.49
N ARG A 176 5.13 -1.60 -16.95
CA ARG A 176 4.65 -0.21 -17.07
C ARG A 176 3.44 -0.08 -17.99
N ARG A 177 3.41 -0.83 -19.09
CA ARG A 177 2.30 -0.84 -20.04
C ARG A 177 1.02 -1.39 -19.40
N GLU A 178 1.11 -2.53 -18.73
CA GLU A 178 -0.02 -3.14 -18.01
C GLU A 178 -0.61 -2.17 -16.96
N VAL A 179 0.26 -1.47 -16.23
CA VAL A 179 -0.14 -0.45 -15.26
C VAL A 179 -0.93 0.68 -15.94
N ILE A 180 -0.41 1.24 -17.03
CA ILE A 180 -1.07 2.34 -17.75
C ILE A 180 -2.43 1.88 -18.29
N GLU A 181 -2.50 0.70 -18.90
CA GLU A 181 -3.74 0.15 -19.45
C GLU A 181 -4.81 -0.04 -18.36
N LEU A 182 -4.42 -0.56 -17.18
CA LEU A 182 -5.35 -0.70 -16.04
C LEU A 182 -5.80 0.65 -15.47
N MET A 183 -4.91 1.62 -15.34
CA MET A 183 -5.27 2.97 -14.86
C MET A 183 -6.23 3.68 -15.82
N LEU A 184 -6.06 3.49 -17.14
CA LEU A 184 -6.97 4.05 -18.15
C LEU A 184 -8.33 3.34 -18.18
N ALA A 185 -8.37 2.06 -17.78
CA ALA A 185 -9.59 1.27 -17.74
C ALA A 185 -10.42 1.48 -16.45
N ASP A 186 -9.89 2.14 -15.42
CA ASP A 186 -10.62 2.42 -14.18
C ASP A 186 -11.71 3.49 -14.42
N PRO A 187 -13.01 3.13 -14.27
CA PRO A 187 -14.09 4.11 -14.42
C PRO A 187 -14.11 5.13 -13.28
N ARG A 188 -13.46 4.83 -12.14
CA ARG A 188 -13.43 5.71 -10.98
C ARG A 188 -12.27 6.68 -11.10
N ARG A 189 -12.59 7.96 -11.24
CA ARG A 189 -11.59 9.00 -11.03
C ARG A 189 -11.44 9.23 -9.53
N GLU A 190 -10.35 8.73 -8.95
CA GLU A 190 -10.03 9.04 -7.55
C GLU A 190 -9.99 10.57 -7.39
N GLY A 191 -10.75 11.11 -6.43
CA GLY A 191 -11.00 12.56 -6.32
C GLY A 191 -9.72 13.39 -6.20
N LEU A 192 -8.67 12.82 -5.60
CA LEU A 192 -7.34 13.44 -5.49
C LEU A 192 -6.64 13.57 -6.85
N TRP A 193 -6.86 12.63 -7.76
CA TRP A 193 -6.25 12.61 -9.09
C TRP A 193 -7.00 13.55 -10.04
N THR A 194 -8.34 13.57 -9.99
CA THR A 194 -9.14 14.44 -10.87
C THR A 194 -8.77 15.92 -10.74
N ALA A 195 -8.51 16.38 -9.51
CA ALA A 195 -8.11 17.76 -9.25
C ALA A 195 -6.74 18.12 -9.86
N LEU A 196 -5.81 17.16 -9.95
CA LEU A 196 -4.50 17.35 -10.56
C LEU A 196 -4.57 17.41 -12.10
N TRP A 197 -5.47 16.66 -12.74
CA TRP A 197 -5.60 16.64 -14.20
C TRP A 197 -6.53 17.71 -14.78
N GLN A 198 -7.39 18.34 -13.98
CA GLN A 198 -8.29 19.42 -14.42
C GLN A 198 -7.67 20.82 -14.30
N GLY A 199 -6.43 20.92 -13.81
CA GLY A 199 -5.72 22.19 -13.59
C GLY A 199 -4.52 22.43 -14.51
N ALA A 200 -4.41 21.71 -15.63
CA ALA A 200 -3.34 21.89 -16.64
C ALA A 200 -3.91 22.38 -17.97
#